data_AF-A0A1H1LEB8-F1
#
_entry.id   AF-A0A1H1LEB8-F1
#
_cell.length_a   1.000
_cell.length_b   1.000
_cell.length_c   1.000
_cell.angle_alpha   90.00
_cell.angle_beta   90.00
_cell.angle_gamma   90.00
#
_symmetry.space_group_name_H-M   'P 1'
#
loop_
_entity.id
_entity.type
_entity.pdbx_description
1 polymer ?
#
loop_
_entity_poly.entity_id
_entity_poly.type
_entity_poly.pdbx_seq_one_letter_code
_entity_poly.pdbx_strand_id
1 'polypeptide(L)'
;MSNEIRTIIQKAEETLQTARFGYEDLTSGNRYRRYSGIRNLVVFGRSVTFVIQNLKTPVGSDRFDAWYQPIQEKMKSDVLMKYFVTLRNEILKQGKLPVSTSASVNFSSSDMAKLGTPPPGAIGFFIGDQTGGSGWEIELPDGTNEKYYVELPESMAKVQQHFSELPVPDDDDLKKKSIEELCEYYLKELEGVVDEARKAFLGEDTQRAGGKRLPPYLRVVK
;
A
#
# COMPACT_ATOMS: atom_id res chain seq x y z
N MET A 1 9.57 -9.90 31.93
CA MET A 1 10.26 -10.30 30.68
C MET A 1 9.33 -10.96 29.66
N SER A 2 8.80 -12.19 29.85
CA SER A 2 7.93 -12.83 28.83
C SER A 2 6.67 -12.01 28.47
N ASN A 3 5.98 -11.43 29.46
CA ASN A 3 4.81 -10.56 29.21
C ASN A 3 5.18 -9.27 28.45
N GLU A 4 6.37 -8.73 28.65
CA GLU A 4 6.84 -7.51 27.99
C GLU A 4 7.15 -7.78 26.50
N ILE A 5 7.88 -8.87 26.21
CA ILE A 5 8.15 -9.34 24.85
C ILE A 5 6.83 -9.55 24.09
N ARG A 6 5.87 -10.25 24.71
CA ARG A 6 4.55 -10.48 24.13
C ARG A 6 3.82 -9.17 23.83
N THR A 7 3.86 -8.22 24.76
CA THR A 7 3.22 -6.90 24.59
C THR A 7 3.84 -6.13 23.41
N ILE A 8 5.17 -6.15 23.27
CA ILE A 8 5.85 -5.47 22.15
C ILE A 8 5.47 -6.11 20.82
N ILE A 9 5.46 -7.44 20.75
CA ILE A 9 5.04 -8.16 19.54
C ILE A 9 3.59 -7.81 19.20
N GLN A 10 2.67 -7.89 20.15
CA GLN A 10 1.26 -7.50 19.93
C GLN A 10 1.12 -6.08 19.38
N LYS A 11 1.86 -5.11 19.93
CA LYS A 11 1.88 -3.74 19.39
C LYS A 11 2.42 -3.65 17.96
N ALA A 12 3.40 -4.49 17.61
CA ALA A 12 3.89 -4.58 16.23
C ALA A 12 2.83 -5.19 15.30
N GLU A 13 2.08 -6.19 15.76
CA GLU A 13 0.95 -6.79 15.03
C GLU A 13 -0.17 -5.76 14.79
N GLU A 14 -0.53 -4.97 15.81
CA GLU A 14 -1.50 -3.88 15.70
C GLU A 14 -1.02 -2.78 14.75
N THR A 15 0.26 -2.41 14.82
CA THR A 15 0.85 -1.42 13.91
C THR A 15 0.85 -1.92 12.47
N LEU A 16 1.15 -3.21 12.25
CA LEU A 16 1.07 -3.85 10.94
C LEU A 16 -0.39 -3.87 10.44
N GLN A 17 -1.34 -4.13 11.33
CA GLN A 17 -2.76 -4.08 10.98
C GLN A 17 -3.20 -2.68 10.52
N THR A 18 -2.71 -1.62 11.16
CA THR A 18 -2.96 -0.24 10.68
C THR A 18 -2.37 0.00 9.29
N ALA A 19 -1.17 -0.51 9.01
CA ALA A 19 -0.58 -0.44 7.67
C ALA A 19 -1.43 -1.21 6.63
N ARG A 20 -2.02 -2.34 7.03
CA ARG A 20 -2.97 -3.10 6.18
C ARG A 20 -4.25 -2.34 5.89
N PHE A 21 -4.82 -1.62 6.85
CA PHE A 21 -5.96 -0.75 6.57
C PHE A 21 -5.62 0.31 5.50
N GLY A 22 -4.38 0.81 5.49
CA GLY A 22 -3.91 1.66 4.39
C GLY A 22 -3.91 0.95 3.03
N TYR A 23 -3.54 -0.33 2.98
CA TYR A 23 -3.61 -1.13 1.75
C TYR A 23 -5.04 -1.44 1.31
N GLU A 24 -5.92 -1.74 2.25
CA GLU A 24 -7.35 -1.93 1.99
C GLU A 24 -7.96 -0.65 1.42
N ASP A 25 -7.59 0.52 1.94
CA ASP A 25 -8.03 1.81 1.42
C ASP A 25 -7.50 2.09 0.01
N LEU A 26 -6.23 1.75 -0.23
CA LEU A 26 -5.61 1.81 -1.56
C LEU A 26 -6.34 0.92 -2.56
N THR A 27 -6.68 -0.30 -2.17
CA THR A 27 -7.30 -1.31 -3.07
C THR A 27 -8.83 -1.26 -3.06
N SER A 28 -9.44 -0.40 -2.23
CA SER A 28 -10.88 -0.22 -2.19
C SER A 28 -11.41 0.40 -3.48
N GLY A 29 -12.69 0.14 -3.79
CA GLY A 29 -13.40 0.84 -4.86
C GLY A 29 -13.61 2.35 -4.60
N ASN A 30 -13.32 2.83 -3.38
CA ASN A 30 -13.38 4.25 -3.07
C ASN A 30 -12.06 4.95 -3.45
N ARG A 31 -12.00 5.41 -4.70
CA ARG A 31 -10.87 6.16 -5.28
C ARG A 31 -10.36 7.34 -4.44
N TYR A 32 -11.23 8.01 -3.68
CA TYR A 32 -10.83 9.12 -2.81
C TYR A 32 -9.96 8.68 -1.62
N ARG A 33 -10.04 7.39 -1.23
CA ARG A 33 -9.25 6.83 -0.14
C ARG A 33 -7.87 6.34 -0.58
N ARG A 34 -7.58 6.29 -1.89
CA ARG A 34 -6.33 5.72 -2.41
C ARG A 34 -5.09 6.43 -1.87
N TYR A 35 -5.09 7.75 -1.97
CA TYR A 35 -3.98 8.59 -1.52
C TYR A 35 -3.78 8.58 -0.01
N SER A 36 -4.85 8.57 0.79
CA SER A 36 -4.74 8.39 2.24
C SER A 36 -4.29 6.98 2.59
N GLY A 37 -4.73 5.97 1.83
CA GLY A 37 -4.33 4.58 1.98
C GLY A 37 -2.83 4.38 1.81
N ILE A 38 -2.24 4.91 0.72
CA ILE A 38 -0.78 4.86 0.50
C ILE A 38 -0.04 5.54 1.64
N ARG A 39 -0.46 6.76 2.04
CA ARG A 39 0.19 7.49 3.14
C ARG A 39 0.18 6.69 4.44
N ASN A 40 -0.98 6.15 4.81
CA ASN A 40 -1.14 5.35 6.03
C ASN A 40 -0.27 4.09 5.97
N LEU A 41 -0.32 3.35 4.86
CA LEU A 41 0.49 2.14 4.67
C LEU A 41 1.98 2.44 4.84
N VAL A 42 2.49 3.45 4.15
CA VAL A 42 3.93 3.79 4.16
C VAL A 42 4.38 4.28 5.54
N VAL A 43 3.60 5.14 6.19
CA VAL A 43 3.94 5.70 7.51
C VAL A 43 3.90 4.62 8.59
N PHE A 44 2.80 3.85 8.67
CA PHE A 44 2.66 2.82 9.69
C PHE A 44 3.51 1.59 9.40
N GLY A 45 3.76 1.25 8.13
CA GLY A 45 4.67 0.17 7.75
C GLY A 45 6.07 0.36 8.32
N ARG A 46 6.63 1.57 8.23
CA ARG A 46 7.93 1.85 8.87
C ARG A 46 7.87 1.72 10.38
N SER A 47 6.76 2.16 10.99
CA SER A 47 6.57 2.06 12.45
C SER A 47 6.59 0.62 12.95
N VAL A 48 6.18 -0.38 12.16
CA VAL A 48 6.28 -1.80 12.53
C VAL A 48 7.70 -2.17 12.97
N THR A 49 8.69 -1.87 12.13
CA THR A 49 10.10 -2.16 12.44
C THR A 49 10.65 -1.35 13.61
N PHE A 50 10.12 -0.15 13.89
CA PHE A 50 10.47 0.60 15.11
C PHE A 50 9.93 -0.07 16.36
N VAL A 51 8.69 -0.57 16.32
CA VAL A 51 8.11 -1.31 17.45
C VAL A 51 8.88 -2.62 17.69
N ILE A 52 9.23 -3.36 16.64
CA ILE A 52 10.05 -4.57 16.73
C ILE A 52 11.42 -4.30 17.39
N GLN A 53 12.06 -3.17 17.09
CA GLN A 53 13.34 -2.81 17.70
C GLN A 53 13.27 -2.61 19.22
N ASN A 54 12.09 -2.34 19.79
CA ASN A 54 11.92 -2.29 21.24
C ASN A 54 12.14 -3.65 21.92
N LEU A 55 12.14 -4.77 21.19
CA LEU A 55 12.49 -6.08 21.72
C LEU A 55 13.93 -6.17 22.22
N LYS A 56 14.82 -5.28 21.73
CA LYS A 56 16.24 -5.28 22.08
C LYS A 56 16.47 -5.24 23.59
N THR A 57 15.72 -4.41 24.32
CA THR A 57 15.85 -4.26 25.77
C THR A 57 15.44 -5.54 26.53
N PRO A 58 14.21 -6.07 26.41
CA PRO A 58 13.78 -7.24 27.18
C PRO A 58 14.37 -8.57 26.73
N VAL A 59 14.84 -8.69 25.48
CA VAL A 59 15.48 -9.91 24.96
C VAL A 59 17.00 -9.93 25.24
N GLY A 60 17.61 -8.75 25.37
CA GLY A 60 19.06 -8.57 25.45
C GLY A 60 19.67 -8.30 24.07
N SER A 61 20.59 -7.33 24.01
CA SER A 61 21.20 -6.83 22.77
C SER A 61 21.82 -7.93 21.92
N ASP A 62 22.61 -8.83 22.50
CA ASP A 62 23.33 -9.86 21.73
C ASP A 62 22.38 -10.81 21.01
N ARG A 63 21.34 -11.29 21.72
CA ARG A 63 20.34 -12.18 21.15
C ARG A 63 19.48 -11.46 20.12
N PHE A 64 19.10 -10.21 20.38
CA PHE A 64 18.32 -9.42 19.42
C PHE A 64 19.13 -9.12 18.16
N ASP A 65 20.38 -8.66 18.29
CA ASP A 65 21.22 -8.27 17.16
C ASP A 65 21.56 -9.50 16.29
N ALA A 66 21.84 -10.66 16.90
CA ALA A 66 22.05 -11.91 16.17
C ALA A 66 20.85 -12.32 15.30
N TRP A 67 19.62 -12.01 15.74
CA TRP A 67 18.40 -12.27 14.98
C TRP A 67 18.09 -11.16 13.95
N TYR A 68 18.20 -9.89 14.35
CA TYR A 68 17.70 -8.77 13.55
C TYR A 68 18.69 -8.24 12.51
N GLN A 69 20.00 -8.32 12.76
CA GLN A 69 21.01 -7.86 11.80
C GLN A 69 20.87 -8.49 10.41
N PRO A 70 20.75 -9.82 10.23
CA PRO A 70 20.59 -10.39 8.88
C PRO A 70 19.30 -9.91 8.19
N ILE A 71 18.20 -9.74 8.93
CA ILE A 71 16.93 -9.21 8.41
C ILE A 71 17.11 -7.75 7.97
N GLN A 72 17.78 -6.96 8.80
CA GLN A 72 18.07 -5.56 8.51
C GLN A 72 18.94 -5.43 7.26
N GLU A 73 19.97 -6.26 7.09
CA GLU A 73 20.82 -6.24 5.90
C GLU A 73 20.07 -6.68 4.64
N LYS A 74 19.19 -7.69 4.73
CA LYS A 74 18.29 -8.05 3.61
C LYS A 74 17.45 -6.84 3.17
N MET A 75 16.78 -6.17 4.12
CA MET A 75 15.99 -4.97 3.81
C MET A 75 16.85 -3.80 3.30
N LYS A 76 18.07 -3.63 3.81
CA LYS A 76 19.04 -2.64 3.29
C LYS A 76 19.62 -3.02 1.94
N SER A 77 19.50 -4.25 1.47
CA SER A 77 19.91 -4.63 0.11
C SER A 77 18.77 -4.42 -0.89
N ASP A 78 17.52 -4.53 -0.44
CA ASP A 78 16.32 -4.41 -1.24
C ASP A 78 16.02 -2.94 -1.64
N VAL A 79 15.89 -2.70 -2.95
CA VAL A 79 15.65 -1.37 -3.51
C VAL A 79 14.28 -0.82 -3.13
N LEU A 80 13.23 -1.65 -3.10
CA LEU A 80 11.90 -1.22 -2.70
C LEU A 80 11.86 -0.86 -1.22
N MET A 81 12.50 -1.65 -0.36
CA MET A 81 12.57 -1.34 1.07
C MET A 81 13.24 0.03 1.33
N LYS A 82 14.34 0.32 0.64
CA LYS A 82 14.98 1.65 0.68
C LYS A 82 14.04 2.73 0.20
N TYR A 83 13.37 2.49 -0.93
CA TYR A 83 12.44 3.44 -1.51
C TYR A 83 11.31 3.79 -0.54
N PHE A 84 10.70 2.80 0.14
CA PHE A 84 9.65 3.05 1.13
C PHE A 84 10.13 3.89 2.33
N VAL A 85 11.42 3.79 2.71
CA VAL A 85 12.02 4.67 3.73
C VAL A 85 12.11 6.12 3.22
N THR A 86 12.57 6.32 1.99
CA THR A 86 12.63 7.64 1.35
C THR A 86 11.23 8.24 1.21
N LEU A 87 10.29 7.47 0.65
CA LEU A 87 8.91 7.87 0.45
C LEU A 87 8.22 8.29 1.76
N ARG A 88 8.43 7.54 2.85
CA ARG A 88 7.93 7.92 4.19
C ARG A 88 8.47 9.29 4.62
N ASN A 89 9.74 9.56 4.37
CA ASN A 89 10.35 10.85 4.73
C ASN A 89 9.79 11.99 3.89
N GLU A 90 9.58 11.80 2.60
CA GLU A 90 8.94 12.79 1.72
C GLU A 90 7.50 13.08 2.13
N ILE A 91 6.71 12.04 2.41
CA ILE A 91 5.33 12.18 2.88
C ILE A 91 5.27 13.03 4.16
N LEU A 92 6.11 12.72 5.14
CA LEU A 92 6.02 13.38 6.45
C LEU A 92 6.68 14.75 6.51
N LYS A 93 7.72 15.00 5.70
CA LYS A 93 8.46 16.27 5.73
C LYS A 93 7.98 17.26 4.68
N GLN A 94 7.46 16.77 3.56
CA GLN A 94 7.11 17.60 2.40
C GLN A 94 5.64 17.44 1.99
N GLY A 95 4.89 16.49 2.55
CA GLY A 95 3.53 16.15 2.10
C GLY A 95 3.49 15.50 0.72
N LYS A 96 4.65 15.22 0.13
CA LYS A 96 4.83 14.77 -1.25
C LYS A 96 4.55 13.27 -1.36
N LEU A 97 3.84 12.89 -2.42
CA LEU A 97 3.60 11.51 -2.81
C LEU A 97 3.78 11.41 -4.33
N PRO A 98 4.98 11.04 -4.82
CA PRO A 98 5.32 11.01 -6.24
C PRO A 98 4.63 9.83 -6.94
N VAL A 99 3.40 10.05 -7.37
CA VAL A 99 2.56 9.10 -8.08
C VAL A 99 2.26 9.64 -9.47
N SER A 100 2.44 8.78 -10.46
CA SER A 100 2.07 9.05 -11.85
C SER A 100 1.05 8.03 -12.33
N THR A 101 0.19 8.47 -13.23
CA THR A 101 -0.82 7.63 -13.87
C THR A 101 -0.40 7.36 -15.31
N SER A 102 -0.44 6.10 -15.73
CA SER A 102 -0.34 5.68 -17.13
C SER A 102 -1.66 5.07 -17.57
N ALA A 103 -2.03 5.30 -18.84
CA ALA A 103 -3.20 4.70 -19.45
C ALA A 103 -2.80 4.05 -20.78
N SER A 104 -3.09 2.76 -20.91
CA SER A 104 -3.10 2.08 -22.20
C SER A 104 -4.52 2.14 -22.73
N VAL A 105 -4.71 2.77 -23.89
CA VAL A 105 -6.04 3.09 -24.42
C VAL A 105 -6.19 2.40 -25.77
N ASN A 106 -7.20 1.55 -25.87
CA ASN A 106 -7.69 0.98 -27.11
C ASN A 106 -9.13 1.46 -27.30
N PHE A 107 -9.26 2.72 -27.69
CA PHE A 107 -10.51 3.46 -27.67
C PHE A 107 -10.84 3.99 -29.06
N SER A 108 -12.04 3.67 -29.54
CA SER A 108 -12.57 4.23 -30.78
C SER A 108 -13.79 5.11 -30.53
N SER A 109 -14.12 5.97 -31.48
CA SER A 109 -15.37 6.75 -31.43
C SER A 109 -16.62 5.87 -31.34
N SER A 110 -16.56 4.63 -31.86
CA SER A 110 -17.66 3.67 -31.75
C SER A 110 -17.80 3.07 -30.34
N ASP A 111 -16.72 3.06 -29.55
CA ASP A 111 -16.77 2.60 -28.16
C ASP A 111 -17.41 3.64 -27.23
N MET A 112 -17.39 4.93 -27.59
CA MET A 112 -18.13 5.95 -26.84
C MET A 112 -19.63 5.63 -26.76
N ALA A 113 -20.20 5.09 -27.84
CA ALA A 113 -21.61 4.68 -27.84
C ALA A 113 -21.89 3.54 -26.85
N LYS A 114 -20.88 2.71 -26.53
CA LYS A 114 -20.99 1.62 -25.55
C LYS A 114 -20.93 2.10 -24.11
N LEU A 115 -20.38 3.30 -23.86
CA LEU A 115 -20.37 3.93 -22.53
C LEU A 115 -21.73 4.50 -22.12
N GLY A 116 -22.72 4.43 -23.02
CA GLY A 116 -24.07 4.91 -22.79
C GLY A 116 -24.23 6.39 -23.08
N THR A 117 -25.39 6.93 -22.71
CA THR A 117 -25.68 8.35 -22.86
C THR A 117 -24.86 9.16 -21.84
N PRO A 118 -24.18 10.24 -22.27
CA PRO A 118 -23.50 11.14 -21.34
C PRO A 118 -24.48 11.65 -20.26
N PRO A 119 -24.03 11.81 -19.00
CA PRO A 119 -24.88 12.37 -17.96
C PRO A 119 -25.28 13.83 -18.29
N PRO A 120 -26.40 14.34 -17.74
CA PRO A 120 -26.78 15.74 -17.92
C PRO A 120 -25.66 16.68 -17.49
N GLY A 121 -25.41 17.72 -18.30
CA GLY A 121 -24.32 18.68 -18.07
C GLY A 121 -22.93 18.18 -18.48
N ALA A 122 -22.80 17.00 -19.09
CA ALA A 122 -21.50 16.51 -19.56
C ALA A 122 -20.89 17.42 -20.63
N ILE A 123 -19.67 17.90 -20.36
CA ILE A 123 -18.89 18.78 -21.25
C ILE A 123 -17.66 18.09 -21.84
N GLY A 124 -17.23 16.95 -21.27
CA GLY A 124 -16.08 16.21 -21.76
C GLY A 124 -15.95 14.82 -21.13
N PHE A 125 -15.18 13.95 -21.78
CA PHE A 125 -14.81 12.63 -21.25
C PHE A 125 -13.32 12.60 -20.93
N PHE A 126 -12.93 12.01 -19.80
CA PHE A 126 -11.56 11.86 -19.36
C PHE A 126 -11.22 10.40 -19.06
N ILE A 127 -9.96 10.02 -19.29
CA ILE A 127 -9.42 8.71 -18.97
C ILE A 127 -8.18 8.89 -18.11
N GLY A 128 -8.15 8.21 -16.96
CA GLY A 128 -6.96 8.14 -16.10
C GLY A 128 -6.57 9.46 -15.45
N ASP A 129 -7.45 9.97 -14.58
CA ASP A 129 -7.13 11.15 -13.79
C ASP A 129 -6.10 10.88 -12.67
N GLN A 130 -5.88 11.87 -11.80
CA GLN A 130 -4.95 11.76 -10.67
C GLN A 130 -5.26 10.59 -9.72
N THR A 131 -6.50 10.11 -9.65
CA THR A 131 -6.88 8.94 -8.84
C THR A 131 -6.88 7.63 -9.62
N GLY A 132 -6.53 7.68 -10.91
CA GLY A 132 -6.66 6.57 -11.86
C GLY A 132 -8.08 6.39 -12.38
N GLY A 133 -9.01 7.31 -12.07
CA GLY A 133 -10.40 7.22 -12.48
C GLY A 133 -10.62 7.68 -13.93
N SER A 134 -11.71 7.23 -14.53
CA SER A 134 -12.18 7.68 -15.85
C SER A 134 -13.65 8.07 -15.76
N GLY A 135 -14.14 8.94 -16.64
CA GLY A 135 -15.48 9.50 -16.48
C GLY A 135 -15.79 10.70 -17.35
N TRP A 136 -16.89 11.35 -17.00
CA TRP A 136 -17.35 12.60 -17.58
C TRP A 136 -17.02 13.77 -16.67
N GLU A 137 -16.59 14.88 -17.25
CA GLU A 137 -16.65 16.19 -16.60
C GLU A 137 -18.04 16.76 -16.84
N ILE A 138 -18.72 17.16 -15.76
CA ILE A 138 -20.08 17.72 -15.79
C ILE A 138 -20.06 19.15 -15.26
N GLU A 139 -20.74 20.06 -15.95
CA GLU A 139 -21.03 21.41 -15.46
C GLU A 139 -22.38 21.40 -14.73
N LEU A 140 -22.39 21.85 -13.47
CA LEU A 140 -23.58 21.95 -12.63
C LEU A 140 -24.34 23.27 -12.90
N PRO A 141 -25.62 23.38 -12.49
CA PRO A 141 -26.42 24.60 -12.72
C PRO A 141 -25.85 25.88 -12.08
N ASP A 142 -24.97 25.74 -11.09
CA ASP A 142 -24.27 26.85 -10.45
C ASP A 142 -22.96 27.26 -11.16
N GLY A 143 -22.62 26.62 -12.28
CA GLY A 143 -21.42 26.85 -13.07
C GLY A 143 -20.17 26.15 -12.55
N THR A 144 -20.28 25.25 -11.57
CA THR A 144 -19.15 24.46 -11.07
C THR A 144 -18.96 23.17 -11.88
N ASN A 145 -17.71 22.71 -12.00
CA ASN A 145 -17.38 21.46 -12.68
C ASN A 145 -17.15 20.32 -11.68
N GLU A 146 -17.77 19.17 -11.94
CA GLU A 146 -17.62 17.95 -11.16
C GLU A 146 -17.25 16.75 -12.04
N LYS A 147 -16.70 15.71 -11.41
CA LYS A 147 -16.34 14.46 -12.11
C LYS A 147 -17.38 13.37 -11.85
N TYR A 148 -18.06 12.95 -12.90
CA TYR A 148 -18.91 11.78 -12.91
C TYR A 148 -18.12 10.57 -13.42
N TYR A 149 -17.66 9.72 -12.50
CA TYR A 149 -16.81 8.58 -12.86
C TYR A 149 -17.61 7.38 -13.36
N VAL A 150 -17.04 6.67 -14.32
CA VAL A 150 -17.56 5.42 -14.87
C VAL A 150 -16.49 4.34 -14.83
N GLU A 151 -16.90 3.09 -14.75
CA GLU A 151 -15.99 1.96 -14.91
C GLU A 151 -15.79 1.70 -16.41
N LEU A 152 -14.53 1.71 -16.83
CA LEU A 152 -14.16 1.34 -18.19
C LEU A 152 -13.79 -0.14 -18.24
N PRO A 153 -14.31 -0.92 -19.20
CA PRO A 153 -13.81 -2.26 -19.45
C PRO A 153 -12.31 -2.23 -19.75
N GLU A 154 -11.55 -3.19 -19.21
CA GLU A 154 -10.09 -3.28 -19.46
C GLU A 154 -9.75 -3.41 -20.96
N SER A 155 -10.68 -3.92 -21.76
CA SER A 155 -10.54 -3.99 -23.23
C SER A 155 -10.50 -2.62 -23.90
N MET A 156 -11.06 -1.58 -23.26
CA MET A 156 -11.09 -0.20 -23.78
C MET A 156 -9.93 0.63 -23.23
N ALA A 157 -9.71 0.54 -21.92
CA ALA A 157 -8.62 1.26 -21.28
C ALA A 157 -8.14 0.50 -20.05
N LYS A 158 -6.83 0.44 -19.90
CA LYS A 158 -6.18 -0.02 -18.67
C LYS A 158 -5.44 1.16 -18.06
N VAL A 159 -5.91 1.62 -16.92
CA VAL A 159 -5.29 2.70 -16.15
C VAL A 159 -4.51 2.10 -14.98
N GLN A 160 -3.26 2.50 -14.84
CA GLN A 160 -2.40 2.06 -13.73
C GLN A 160 -1.69 3.25 -13.11
N GLN A 161 -1.50 3.19 -11.80
CA GLN A 161 -0.70 4.16 -11.08
C GLN A 161 0.62 3.52 -10.67
N HIS A 162 1.70 4.27 -10.81
CA HIS A 162 3.06 3.86 -10.46
C HIS A 162 3.76 4.96 -9.65
N PHE A 163 4.76 4.57 -8.88
CA PHE A 163 5.65 5.51 -8.20
C PHE A 163 6.61 6.12 -9.22
N SER A 164 6.55 7.43 -9.43
CA SER A 164 7.33 8.09 -10.49
C SER A 164 8.82 8.21 -10.16
N GLU A 165 9.16 8.22 -8.88
CA GLU A 165 10.53 8.44 -8.38
C GLU A 165 11.17 7.15 -7.84
N LEU A 166 10.78 5.97 -8.36
CA LEU A 166 11.48 4.72 -8.06
C LEU A 166 12.96 4.82 -8.51
N PRO A 167 13.93 4.54 -7.62
CA PRO A 167 15.36 4.72 -7.88
C PRO A 167 15.96 3.50 -8.62
N VAL A 168 15.38 3.17 -9.77
CA VAL A 168 15.81 2.10 -10.66
C VAL A 168 15.83 2.61 -12.11
N PRO A 169 16.59 1.96 -13.02
CA PRO A 169 16.53 2.25 -14.44
C PRO A 169 15.11 2.20 -15.01
N ASP A 170 14.87 2.93 -16.10
CA ASP A 170 13.52 3.06 -16.68
C ASP A 170 12.99 1.74 -17.28
N ASP A 171 13.87 0.83 -17.68
CA ASP A 171 13.55 -0.49 -18.24
C ASP A 171 13.37 -1.59 -17.17
N ASP A 172 13.63 -1.27 -15.90
CA ASP A 172 13.52 -2.19 -14.77
C ASP A 172 12.08 -2.68 -14.59
N ASP A 173 11.92 -3.96 -14.29
CA ASP A 173 10.60 -4.59 -14.12
C ASP A 173 9.81 -3.99 -12.95
N LEU A 174 10.45 -3.37 -11.96
CA LEU A 174 9.77 -2.66 -10.88
C LEU A 174 8.99 -1.44 -11.39
N LYS A 175 9.41 -0.79 -12.48
CA LYS A 175 8.68 0.34 -13.09
C LYS A 175 7.40 -0.10 -13.79
N LYS A 176 7.29 -1.39 -14.13
CA LYS A 176 6.10 -1.99 -14.77
C LYS A 176 5.04 -2.42 -13.75
N LYS A 177 5.39 -2.48 -12.47
CA LYS A 177 4.50 -2.88 -11.39
C LYS A 177 3.60 -1.72 -10.94
N SER A 178 2.36 -2.04 -10.58
CA SER A 178 1.46 -1.05 -10.00
C SER A 178 1.85 -0.70 -8.56
N ILE A 179 1.36 0.44 -8.06
CA ILE A 179 1.52 0.83 -6.65
C ILE A 179 0.99 -0.25 -5.72
N GLU A 180 -0.12 -0.89 -6.06
CA GLU A 180 -0.70 -2.00 -5.29
C GLU A 180 0.26 -3.17 -5.17
N GLU A 181 0.88 -3.60 -6.27
CA GLU A 181 1.84 -4.72 -6.25
C GLU A 181 3.06 -4.40 -5.37
N LEU A 182 3.61 -3.19 -5.49
CA LEU A 182 4.77 -2.75 -4.72
C LEU A 182 4.44 -2.58 -3.23
N CYS A 183 3.27 -2.03 -2.92
CA CYS A 183 2.77 -1.90 -1.55
C CYS A 183 2.48 -3.26 -0.91
N GLU A 184 1.93 -4.21 -1.67
CA GLU A 184 1.67 -5.57 -1.18
C GLU A 184 2.97 -6.29 -0.86
N TYR A 185 3.98 -6.18 -1.73
CA TYR A 185 5.32 -6.72 -1.48
C TYR A 185 5.92 -6.16 -0.19
N TYR A 186 5.85 -4.83 -0.01
CA TYR A 186 6.33 -4.17 1.20
C TYR A 186 5.65 -4.71 2.46
N LEU A 187 4.33 -4.85 2.44
CA LEU A 187 3.57 -5.40 3.57
C LEU A 187 3.90 -6.87 3.86
N LYS A 188 4.11 -7.70 2.82
CA LYS A 188 4.48 -9.11 2.99
C LYS A 188 5.83 -9.27 3.68
N GLU A 189 6.82 -8.44 3.32
CA GLU A 189 8.12 -8.47 3.98
C GLU A 189 8.02 -8.01 5.44
N LEU A 190 7.24 -6.97 5.75
CA LEU A 190 6.98 -6.56 7.13
C LEU A 190 6.21 -7.62 7.94
N GLU A 191 5.26 -8.31 7.33
CA GLU A 191 4.56 -9.45 7.93
C GLU A 191 5.54 -10.56 8.31
N GLY A 192 6.48 -10.88 7.41
CA GLY A 192 7.56 -11.83 7.65
C GLY A 192 8.39 -11.47 8.89
N VAL A 193 8.81 -10.21 9.01
CA VAL A 193 9.58 -9.75 10.19
C VAL A 193 8.82 -9.97 11.50
N VAL A 194 7.53 -9.64 11.53
CA VAL A 194 6.70 -9.80 12.75
C VAL A 194 6.46 -11.27 13.06
N ASP A 195 6.21 -12.10 12.05
CA ASP A 195 6.00 -13.54 12.20
C ASP A 195 7.26 -14.24 12.70
N GLU A 196 8.42 -13.90 12.14
CA GLU A 196 9.71 -14.41 12.61
C GLU A 196 10.00 -13.97 14.05
N ALA A 197 9.68 -12.72 14.43
CA ALA A 197 9.85 -12.25 15.80
C ALA A 197 8.98 -13.05 16.79
N ARG A 198 7.72 -13.31 16.41
CA ARG A 198 6.78 -14.11 17.20
C ARG A 198 7.32 -15.51 17.44
N LYS A 199 7.81 -16.15 16.38
CA LYS A 199 8.40 -17.48 16.45
C LYS A 199 9.70 -17.49 17.28
N ALA A 200 10.60 -16.55 17.04
CA ALA A 200 11.92 -16.51 17.67
C ALA A 200 11.89 -16.18 19.17
N PHE A 201 10.94 -15.36 19.63
CA PHE A 201 10.91 -14.85 21.00
C PHE A 201 9.74 -15.36 21.85
N LEU A 202 8.66 -15.85 21.24
CA LEU A 202 7.55 -16.49 21.96
C LEU A 202 7.43 -17.99 21.69
N GLY A 203 8.11 -18.53 20.68
CA GLY A 203 7.95 -19.94 20.27
C GLY A 203 6.57 -20.24 19.69
N GLU A 204 5.85 -19.21 19.24
CA GLU A 204 4.48 -19.30 18.75
C GLU A 204 4.44 -18.99 17.26
N ASP A 205 3.73 -19.81 16.48
CA ASP A 205 3.40 -19.47 15.10
C ASP A 205 2.30 -18.40 15.04
N THR A 206 2.31 -17.61 13.96
CA THR A 206 1.23 -16.66 13.65
C THR A 206 -0.02 -17.41 13.22
N GLN A 207 -1.17 -17.02 13.77
CA GLN A 207 -2.45 -17.63 13.40
C GLN A 207 -2.87 -17.20 11.99
N ARG A 208 -3.30 -18.18 11.17
CA ARG A 208 -3.75 -17.97 9.80
C ARG A 208 -5.07 -18.69 9.54
N ALA A 209 -5.93 -18.12 8.69
CA ALA A 209 -7.14 -18.75 8.16
C ALA A 209 -7.19 -18.57 6.64
N GLY A 210 -7.37 -19.65 5.88
CA GLY A 210 -7.34 -19.61 4.42
C GLY A 210 -6.02 -19.04 3.85
N GLY A 211 -4.89 -19.29 4.52
CA GLY A 211 -3.57 -18.77 4.15
C GLY A 211 -3.30 -17.31 4.57
N LYS A 212 -4.32 -16.56 4.99
CA LYS A 212 -4.18 -15.16 5.41
C LYS A 212 -3.92 -15.06 6.92
N ARG A 213 -3.00 -14.17 7.32
CA ARG A 213 -2.77 -13.83 8.72
C ARG A 213 -4.05 -13.28 9.34
N LEU A 214 -4.40 -13.80 10.51
CA LEU A 214 -5.51 -13.25 11.28
C LEU A 214 -5.11 -11.92 11.92
N PRO A 215 -6.00 -10.92 11.91
CA PRO A 215 -5.82 -9.71 12.70
C PRO A 215 -5.61 -10.05 14.18
N PRO A 216 -4.83 -9.25 14.93
CA PRO A 216 -4.50 -9.55 16.33
C PRO A 216 -5.71 -9.63 17.27
N TYR A 217 -6.84 -9.02 16.89
CA TYR A 217 -8.09 -9.07 17.64
C TYR A 217 -8.95 -10.31 17.35
N LEU A 218 -8.65 -11.08 16.31
CA LEU A 218 -9.32 -12.37 16.03
C LEU A 218 -8.48 -13.51 16.60
N ARG A 219 -9.16 -14.49 17.21
CA ARG A 219 -8.55 -15.73 17.66
C ARG A 219 -9.31 -16.92 17.08
N VAL A 220 -8.60 -17.92 16.58
CA VAL A 220 -9.22 -19.21 16.25
C VAL A 220 -9.59 -19.90 17.56
N VAL A 221 -10.88 -20.02 17.83
CA VAL A 221 -11.38 -20.90 18.89
C VAL A 221 -11.28 -22.33 18.33
N LYS A 222 -10.47 -23.17 18.98
CA LYS A 222 -10.40 -24.60 18.69
C LYS A 222 -11.51 -25.33 19.42
#